data_AF-A0A2V9Y4B4-F1
#
_entry.id   AF-A0A2V9Y4B4-F1
#
_cell.length_a   1.000
_cell.length_b   1.000
_cell.length_c   1.000
_cell.angle_alpha   90.00
_cell.angle_beta   90.00
_cell.angle_gamma   90.00
#
_symmetry.space_group_name_H-M   'P 1'
#
loop_
_entity.id
_entity.type
_entity.pdbx_description
1 polymer ?
#
loop_
_entity_poly.entity_id
_entity_poly.type
_entity_poly.pdbx_seq_one_letter_code
_entity_poly.pdbx_strand_id
1 'polypeptide(L)'
;MPTFDSNREKLAALDAQVVDISVDSILSHEAWQKKEIGMVKLPLCSDFYPHGEVTQKFGVLREGPPVPGICERAAFIVDKNGKIAFAKTYPLDQLPNIAELLEALKKLQ
;
A
#
# COMPACT_ATOMS: atom_id res chain seq x y z
N MET A 1 -7.62 0.64 -3.15
CA MET A 1 -7.39 2.04 -2.72
C MET A 1 -8.64 2.78 -2.23
N PRO A 2 -9.81 2.71 -2.89
CA PRO A 2 -11.02 3.39 -2.40
C PRO A 2 -11.41 3.05 -0.95
N THR A 3 -11.21 1.79 -0.53
CA THR A 3 -11.46 1.34 0.84
C THR A 3 -10.57 2.04 1.87
N PHE A 4 -9.29 2.22 1.57
CA PHE A 4 -8.35 2.93 2.45
C PHE A 4 -8.68 4.43 2.48
N ASP A 5 -8.99 5.01 1.32
CA ASP A 5 -9.37 6.43 1.22
C ASP A 5 -10.65 6.75 2.01
N SER A 6 -11.63 5.85 1.96
CA SER A 6 -12.87 5.96 2.74
C SER A 6 -12.66 5.83 4.25
N ASN A 7 -11.58 5.16 4.69
CA ASN A 7 -11.22 5.01 6.10
C ASN A 7 -10.07 5.94 6.52
N ARG A 8 -9.64 6.88 5.67
CA ARG A 8 -8.49 7.76 5.92
C ARG A 8 -8.62 8.54 7.24
N GLU A 9 -9.84 8.96 7.59
CA GLU A 9 -10.09 9.75 8.82
C GLU A 9 -9.91 8.90 10.08
N LYS A 10 -10.27 7.61 10.03
CA LYS A 10 -10.04 6.69 11.16
C LYS A 10 -8.56 6.39 11.35
N LEU A 11 -7.82 6.27 10.25
CA LEU A 11 -6.36 6.07 10.27
C LEU A 11 -5.65 7.34 10.76
N ALA A 12 -6.07 8.51 10.27
CA ALA A 12 -5.55 9.80 10.72
C ALA A 12 -5.84 10.08 12.20
N ALA A 13 -7.00 9.65 12.71
CA ALA A 13 -7.33 9.76 14.14
C ALA A 13 -6.38 8.93 15.03
N LEU A 14 -5.69 7.93 14.47
CA LEU A 14 -4.63 7.17 15.13
C LEU A 14 -3.23 7.74 14.85
N ASP A 15 -3.14 8.98 14.38
CA ASP A 15 -1.89 9.65 13.96
C ASP A 15 -1.12 8.87 12.87
N ALA A 16 -1.85 8.18 12.00
CA ALA A 16 -1.29 7.42 10.88
C ALA A 16 -1.57 8.12 9.54
N GLN A 17 -0.56 8.15 8.68
CA GLN A 17 -0.72 8.50 7.27
C GLN A 17 -0.66 7.24 6.43
N VAL A 18 -1.42 7.22 5.34
CA VAL A 18 -1.48 6.10 4.42
C VAL A 18 -0.89 6.54 3.09
N VAL A 19 0.01 5.73 2.57
CA VAL A 19 0.54 5.82 1.21
C VAL A 19 0.33 4.49 0.52
N ASP A 20 -0.03 4.54 -0.75
CA ASP A 20 -0.01 3.37 -1.62
C ASP A 20 1.29 3.35 -2.42
N ILE A 21 1.73 2.15 -2.81
CA ILE A 21 2.87 1.99 -3.71
C ILE A 21 2.62 0.83 -4.65
N SER A 22 2.90 1.03 -5.94
CA SER A 22 2.97 -0.05 -6.91
C SER A 22 4.13 0.18 -7.88
N VAL A 23 4.42 -0.82 -8.68
CA VAL A 23 5.43 -0.76 -9.76
C VAL A 23 4.92 -0.05 -11.02
N ASP A 24 3.70 0.48 -11.01
CA ASP A 24 3.13 1.21 -12.13
C ASP A 24 3.70 2.64 -12.23
N SER A 25 3.74 3.19 -13.44
CA SER A 25 4.15 4.58 -13.65
C SER A 25 3.10 5.57 -13.13
N ILE A 26 3.53 6.79 -12.83
CA ILE A 26 2.64 7.91 -12.46
C ILE A 26 1.51 8.11 -13.49
N LEU A 27 1.80 7.94 -14.79
CA LEU A 27 0.79 8.07 -15.85
C LEU A 27 -0.28 6.97 -15.77
N SER A 28 0.09 5.75 -15.36
CA SER A 28 -0.85 4.67 -15.10
C SER A 28 -1.77 5.02 -13.93
N HIS A 29 -1.20 5.52 -12.83
CA HIS A 29 -1.96 5.98 -11.65
C HIS A 29 -2.96 7.07 -12.02
N GLU A 30 -2.53 8.09 -12.76
CA GLU A 30 -3.43 9.15 -13.23
C GLU A 30 -4.57 8.62 -14.10
N ALA A 31 -4.25 7.72 -15.04
CA ALA A 31 -5.25 7.14 -15.93
C ALA A 31 -6.26 6.30 -15.14
N TRP A 32 -5.79 5.50 -14.18
CA TRP A 32 -6.61 4.68 -13.31
C TRP A 32 -7.54 5.52 -12.43
N GLN A 33 -7.04 6.59 -11.83
CA GLN A 33 -7.85 7.53 -11.06
C GLN A 33 -8.91 8.23 -11.94
N LYS A 34 -8.54 8.67 -13.15
CA LYS A 34 -9.45 9.39 -14.05
C LYS A 34 -10.54 8.51 -14.65
N LYS A 35 -10.27 7.21 -14.86
CA LYS A 35 -11.15 6.33 -15.64
C LYS A 35 -11.88 5.27 -14.83
N GLU A 36 -11.29 4.77 -13.74
CA GLU A 36 -11.77 3.56 -13.07
C GLU A 36 -12.20 3.80 -11.63
N ILE A 37 -11.32 4.36 -10.79
CA ILE A 37 -11.54 4.41 -9.32
C ILE A 37 -11.97 5.78 -8.79
N GLY A 38 -11.96 6.80 -9.65
CA GLY A 38 -12.15 8.19 -9.23
C GLY A 38 -10.92 8.77 -8.52
N MET A 39 -11.02 10.05 -8.16
CA MET A 39 -9.95 10.74 -7.44
C MET A 39 -9.90 10.25 -6.00
N VAL A 40 -8.79 9.62 -5.62
CA VAL A 40 -8.46 9.30 -4.21
C VAL A 40 -7.56 10.39 -3.63
N LYS A 41 -7.68 10.64 -2.33
CA LYS A 41 -6.88 11.66 -1.62
C LYS A 41 -5.55 11.10 -1.11
N LEU A 42 -5.43 9.77 -1.05
CA LEU A 42 -4.19 9.10 -0.66
C LEU A 42 -3.10 9.27 -1.74
N PRO A 43 -1.84 9.52 -1.36
CA PRO A 43 -0.71 9.47 -2.29
C PRO A 43 -0.58 8.08 -2.91
N LEU A 44 -0.42 8.05 -4.24
CA LEU A 44 -0.11 6.85 -5.01
C LEU A 44 1.35 6.93 -5.48
N CYS A 45 2.24 6.20 -4.81
CA CYS A 45 3.66 6.16 -5.16
C CYS A 45 3.90 5.23 -6.34
N SER A 46 4.83 5.63 -7.21
CA SER A 46 5.27 4.86 -8.38
C SER A 46 6.70 4.36 -8.15
N ASP A 47 6.86 3.05 -8.08
CA ASP A 47 8.14 2.33 -8.00
C ASP A 47 8.55 1.77 -9.38
N PHE A 48 8.28 2.56 -10.43
CA PHE A 48 8.39 2.13 -11.81
C PHE A 48 9.82 2.01 -12.33
N TYR A 49 10.72 2.94 -11.95
CA TYR A 49 12.11 2.91 -12.41
C TYR A 49 13.09 3.51 -11.38
N PRO A 50 14.17 2.81 -11.01
CA PRO A 50 14.48 1.41 -11.36
C PRO A 50 13.38 0.45 -10.89
N HIS A 51 13.00 -0.51 -11.75
CA HIS A 51 11.76 -1.26 -11.59
C HIS A 51 11.70 -2.02 -10.26
N GLY A 52 10.71 -1.66 -9.44
CA GLY A 52 10.44 -2.34 -8.19
C GLY A 52 11.53 -2.18 -7.14
N GLU A 53 12.40 -1.16 -7.20
CA GLU A 53 13.53 -1.05 -6.27
C GLU A 53 13.08 -0.95 -4.81
N VAL A 54 12.04 -0.16 -4.52
CA VAL A 54 11.48 -0.07 -3.16
C VAL A 54 10.79 -1.37 -2.78
N THR A 55 9.98 -1.91 -3.69
CA THR A 55 9.22 -3.14 -3.52
C THR A 55 10.16 -4.33 -3.25
N GLN A 56 11.32 -4.38 -3.91
CA GLN A 56 12.37 -5.37 -3.70
C GLN A 56 13.05 -5.20 -2.34
N LYS A 57 13.34 -3.95 -1.91
CA LYS A 57 13.88 -3.66 -0.57
C LYS A 57 12.93 -4.09 0.55
N PHE A 58 11.63 -4.05 0.31
CA PHE A 58 10.60 -4.56 1.23
C PHE A 58 10.32 -6.07 1.07
N GLY A 59 11.01 -6.75 0.15
CA GLY A 59 10.87 -8.19 -0.07
C GLY A 59 9.52 -8.60 -0.69
N VAL A 60 8.84 -7.67 -1.36
CA VAL A 60 7.49 -7.86 -1.90
C VAL A 60 7.44 -7.69 -3.43
N LEU A 61 8.59 -7.71 -4.12
CA LEU A 61 8.60 -7.77 -5.57
C LEU A 61 8.42 -9.22 -5.98
N ARG A 62 7.37 -9.53 -6.74
CA ARG A 62 7.09 -10.87 -7.20
C ARG A 62 8.00 -11.22 -8.38
N GLU A 63 8.82 -12.24 -8.21
CA GLU A 63 9.74 -12.73 -9.25
C GLU A 63 9.17 -13.93 -10.04
N GLY A 64 8.09 -14.53 -9.57
CA GLY A 64 7.53 -15.78 -10.08
C GLY A 64 6.05 -15.70 -10.52
N PRO A 65 5.44 -16.84 -10.86
CA PRO A 65 4.02 -16.90 -11.24
C PRO A 65 3.11 -16.39 -10.10
N PRO A 66 1.86 -15.93 -10.39
CA PRO A 66 1.22 -15.99 -11.70
C PRO A 66 1.69 -14.91 -12.68
N VAL A 67 2.20 -13.79 -12.18
CA VAL A 67 2.71 -12.66 -12.99
C VAL A 67 3.97 -12.12 -12.32
N PRO A 68 5.18 -12.31 -12.89
CA PRO A 68 6.40 -11.71 -12.37
C PRO A 68 6.45 -10.21 -12.70
N GLY A 69 7.20 -9.44 -11.91
CA GLY A 69 7.37 -8.00 -12.09
C GLY A 69 6.23 -7.14 -11.55
N ILE A 70 5.38 -7.69 -10.67
CA ILE A 70 4.39 -6.92 -9.90
C ILE A 70 4.77 -6.93 -8.41
N CYS A 71 4.25 -5.99 -7.64
CA CYS A 71 4.30 -6.09 -6.19
C CYS A 71 3.33 -7.16 -5.67
N GLU A 72 3.75 -7.89 -4.64
CA GLU A 72 2.84 -8.64 -3.78
C GLU A 72 1.81 -7.70 -3.17
N ARG A 73 0.64 -8.24 -2.86
CA ARG A 73 -0.32 -7.49 -2.07
C ARG A 73 0.12 -7.53 -0.61
N ALA A 74 0.70 -6.45 -0.12
CA ALA A 74 1.19 -6.37 1.24
C ALA A 74 0.72 -5.10 1.96
N ALA A 75 0.75 -5.13 3.29
CA ALA A 75 0.55 -3.96 4.13
C ALA A 75 1.65 -3.91 5.19
N PHE A 76 2.20 -2.72 5.38
CA PHE A 76 3.21 -2.42 6.38
C PHE A 76 2.73 -1.27 7.26
N ILE A 77 3.01 -1.36 8.56
CA ILE A 77 2.92 -0.21 9.47
C ILE A 77 4.33 0.09 9.92
N VAL A 78 4.77 1.32 9.66
CA VAL A 78 6.05 1.85 10.14
C VAL A 78 5.76 2.77 11.32
N ASP A 79 6.38 2.50 12.46
CA ASP A 79 6.23 3.31 13.67
C ASP A 79 6.96 4.67 13.54
N LYS A 80 6.79 5.53 14.55
CA LYS A 80 7.39 6.87 14.58
C LYS A 80 8.93 6.85 14.68
N ASN A 81 9.53 5.72 15.02
CA ASN A 81 10.98 5.52 15.04
C ASN A 81 11.52 4.95 13.72
N GLY A 82 10.66 4.78 12.71
CA GLY A 82 11.02 4.23 11.40
C GLY A 82 11.15 2.71 11.38
N LYS A 83 10.61 2.00 12.38
CA LYS A 83 10.64 0.53 12.43
C LYS A 83 9.34 -0.07 11.93
N ILE A 84 9.44 -1.21 11.24
CA ILE A 84 8.26 -1.99 10.84
C ILE A 84 7.63 -2.61 12.09
N ALA A 85 6.43 -2.16 12.44
CA ALA A 85 5.64 -2.63 13.57
C ALA A 85 4.56 -3.65 13.15
N PHE A 86 4.21 -3.68 11.87
CA PHE A 86 3.34 -4.69 11.27
C PHE A 86 3.80 -4.94 9.83
N ALA A 87 3.83 -6.20 9.41
CA ALA A 87 4.05 -6.59 8.03
C ALA A 87 3.20 -7.80 7.72
N LYS A 88 2.42 -7.75 6.65
CA LYS A 88 1.62 -8.88 6.20
C LYS A 88 1.47 -8.87 4.69
N THR A 89 1.71 -10.02 4.10
CA THR A 89 1.44 -10.33 2.69
C THR A 89 0.11 -11.05 2.61
N TYR A 90 -0.69 -10.71 1.59
CA TYR A 90 -2.02 -11.22 1.32
C TYR A 90 -2.01 -11.92 -0.05
N PRO A 91 -2.90 -12.90 -0.27
CA PRO A 91 -3.19 -13.39 -1.61
C PRO A 91 -3.54 -12.24 -2.56
N LEU A 92 -3.14 -12.32 -3.83
CA LEU A 92 -3.32 -11.23 -4.81
C LEU A 92 -4.79 -10.81 -4.98
N ASP A 93 -5.71 -11.76 -4.81
CA ASP A 93 -7.16 -11.62 -4.91
C ASP A 93 -7.84 -11.11 -3.61
N GLN A 94 -7.10 -10.95 -2.51
CA GLN A 94 -7.66 -10.56 -1.21
C GLN A 94 -7.16 -9.22 -0.74
N LEU A 95 -8.05 -8.23 -0.55
CA LEU A 95 -7.65 -6.92 -0.03
C LEU A 95 -7.05 -6.99 1.40
N PRO A 96 -6.10 -6.11 1.75
CA PRO A 96 -5.63 -6.00 3.12
C PRO A 96 -6.79 -5.67 4.08
N ASN A 97 -6.77 -6.31 5.25
CA ASN A 97 -7.84 -6.14 6.23
C ASN A 97 -7.65 -4.84 7.03
N ILE A 98 -8.47 -3.83 6.75
CA ILE A 98 -8.38 -2.54 7.45
C ILE A 98 -8.63 -2.66 8.96
N ALA A 99 -9.52 -3.55 9.39
CA ALA A 99 -9.78 -3.74 10.82
C ALA A 99 -8.53 -4.25 11.56
N GLU A 100 -7.80 -5.19 10.95
CA GLU A 100 -6.52 -5.68 11.48
C GLU A 100 -5.48 -4.55 11.57
N LEU A 101 -5.40 -3.70 10.53
CA LEU A 101 -4.48 -2.56 10.52
C LEU A 101 -4.82 -1.52 11.59
N LEU A 102 -6.12 -1.22 11.78
CA LEU A 102 -6.56 -0.31 12.84
C LEU A 102 -6.23 -0.85 14.23
N GLU A 103 -6.44 -2.15 14.47
CA GLU A 103 -6.06 -2.79 15.72
C GLU A 103 -4.54 -2.83 15.94
N ALA A 104 -3.77 -3.04 14.87
CA ALA A 104 -2.31 -2.95 14.95
C ALA A 104 -1.84 -1.54 15.28
N LEU A 105 -2.42 -0.50 14.66
CA LEU A 105 -2.11 0.90 14.96
C LEU A 105 -2.44 1.29 16.40
N LYS A 106 -3.59 0.86 16.94
CA LYS A 106 -3.98 1.14 18.33
C LYS A 106 -2.99 0.57 19.35
N LYS A 107 -2.31 -0.52 19.03
CA LYS A 107 -1.28 -1.13 19.91
C LYS A 107 0.03 -0.35 19.94
N LEU A 108 0.21 0.62 19.05
CA LEU A 108 1.42 1.46 18.97
C LEU A 108 1.24 2.81 19.66
N GLN A 109 0.04 3.12 20.15
CA GLN A 109 -0.24 4.27 21.00
C GLN A 109 0.12 3.95 22.46
#